data_AF-A0A0F9SZ76-F1
#
_entry.id   AF-A0A0F9SZ76-F1
#
_cell.length_a   1.000
_cell.length_b   1.000
_cell.length_c   1.000
_cell.angle_alpha   90.00
_cell.angle_beta   90.00
_cell.angle_gamma   90.00
#
_symmetry.space_group_name_H-M   'P 1'
#
loop_
_entity.id
_entity.type
_entity.pdbx_description
1 polymer ?
#
loop_
_entity_poly.entity_id
_entity_poly.type
_entity_poly.pdbx_seq_one_letter_code
_entity_poly.pdbx_strand_id
1 'polypeptide(L)' 'MPKDNINPSHYKKYPIETIDMMVSIWGIQAVINFCTLTAFKYRMRLGHKDDMKQELEKEKWHLDKAEELKKRL' A
#
# COMPACT_ATOMS: atom_id res chain seq x y z
N MET A 1 7.74 18.56 -10.29
CA MET A 1 7.27 17.19 -10.60
C MET A 1 5.97 16.96 -9.84
N PRO A 2 4.97 16.28 -10.43
CA PRO A 2 3.73 15.98 -9.72
C PRO A 2 4.01 15.12 -8.49
N LYS A 3 3.25 15.35 -7.41
CA LYS A 3 3.37 14.59 -6.16
C LYS A 3 2.78 13.20 -6.36
N ASP A 4 3.62 12.16 -6.29
CA ASP A 4 3.15 10.78 -6.20
C ASP A 4 2.53 10.57 -4.82
N ASN A 5 1.20 10.48 -4.77
CA ASN A 5 0.46 10.31 -3.53
C ASN A 5 0.22 8.84 -3.16
N ILE A 6 0.67 7.91 -4.00
CA ILE A 6 0.52 6.47 -3.81
C ILE A 6 1.84 5.89 -3.30
N ASN A 7 2.97 6.22 -3.96
CA ASN A 7 4.32 5.91 -3.50
C ASN A 7 5.20 7.17 -3.39
N PRO A 8 5.02 7.97 -2.30
CA PRO A 8 5.77 9.19 -2.09
C PRO A 8 7.30 9.02 -2.06
N SER A 9 8.02 10.04 -2.51
CA SER A 9 9.48 10.04 -2.58
C SER A 9 10.20 9.82 -1.24
N HIS A 10 9.57 10.15 -0.10
CA HIS A 10 10.20 9.92 1.21
C HIS A 10 10.30 8.45 1.61
N TYR A 11 9.60 7.53 0.92
CA TYR A 11 9.76 6.08 1.07
C TYR A 11 10.84 5.50 0.15
N LYS A 12 11.32 6.28 -0.84
CA LYS A 12 12.35 5.89 -1.82
C LYS A 12 13.77 6.29 -1.38
N LYS A 13 13.99 6.39 -0.06
CA LYS A 13 15.28 6.83 0.52
C LYS A 13 16.33 5.71 0.60
N TYR A 14 15.93 4.48 0.34
CA TYR A 14 16.75 3.29 0.49
C TYR A 14 16.80 2.53 -0.82
N PRO A 15 17.79 1.64 -1.03
CA PRO A 15 17.92 0.87 -2.27
C PRO A 15 16.82 -0.19 -2.45
N ILE A 16 15.97 -0.39 -1.44
CA ILE A 16 14.85 -1.33 -1.43
C ILE A 16 13.58 -0.58 -1.03
N GLU A 17 12.44 -0.97 -1.61
CA GLU A 17 11.16 -0.36 -1.28
C GLU A 17 10.76 -0.70 0.16
N THR A 18 10.06 0.23 0.83
CA THR A 18 9.63 0.03 2.23
C THR A 18 8.80 -1.23 2.41
N ILE A 19 7.97 -1.59 1.43
CA ILE A 19 7.15 -2.80 1.52
C ILE A 19 7.98 -4.10 1.46
N ASP A 20 9.10 -4.09 0.72
CA ASP A 20 10.01 -5.23 0.69
C ASP A 20 10.78 -5.35 2.01
N MET A 21 11.18 -4.22 2.61
CA MET A 21 11.71 -4.21 3.97
C MET A 21 10.73 -4.82 4.97
N MET A 22 9.44 -4.48 4.83
CA MET A 22 8.40 -5.01 5.71
C MET A 22 8.29 -6.53 5.62
N VAL A 23 8.39 -7.08 4.40
CA VAL A 23 8.39 -8.53 4.19
C VAL A 23 9.60 -9.17 4.85
N SER A 24 10.79 -8.59 4.70
CA SER A 24 12.02 -9.12 5.30
C SER A 24 12.01 -9.12 6.83
N ILE A 25 11.41 -8.10 7.46
CA ILE A 25 11.42 -7.95 8.92
C ILE A 25 10.27 -8.71 9.59
N TRP A 26 9.05 -8.60 9.05
CA TRP A 26 7.83 -9.10 9.70
C TRP A 26 7.19 -10.32 9.00
N GLY A 27 7.70 -10.71 7.84
CA GLY A 27 7.20 -11.85 7.08
C GLY A 27 6.02 -11.53 6.15
N ILE A 28 5.86 -12.35 5.11
CA ILE A 28 4.88 -12.14 4.03
C ILE A 28 3.45 -12.04 4.57
N GLN A 29 3.06 -12.92 5.49
CA GLN A 29 1.69 -12.95 6.02
C GLN A 29 1.31 -11.66 6.76
N ALA A 30 2.24 -11.07 7.51
CA ALA A 30 2.00 -9.80 8.19
C ALA A 30 1.76 -8.65 7.19
N VAL A 31 2.52 -8.62 6.10
CA VAL A 31 2.38 -7.60 5.06
C VAL A 31 1.09 -7.77 4.25
N ILE A 32 0.66 -9.00 3.98
CA ILE A 32 -0.66 -9.26 3.38
C ILE A 32 -1.77 -8.65 4.25
N ASN A 33 -1.75 -8.93 5.56
CA ASN A 33 -2.75 -8.40 6.49
C ASN A 33 -2.70 -6.86 6.55
N PHE A 34 -1.50 -6.28 6.60
CA PHE A 34 -1.31 -4.82 6.56
C PHE A 34 -1.93 -4.20 5.30
N CYS A 35 -1.68 -4.78 4.12
CA CYS A 35 -2.21 -4.30 2.86
C CYS A 35 -3.74 -4.39 2.83
N THR A 36 -4.32 -5.52 3.27
CA THR A 36 -5.79 -5.68 3.33
C THR A 36 -6.45 -4.67 4.27
N LEU A 37 -5.91 -4.48 5.48
CA LEU A 37 -6.44 -3.49 6.43
C LEU A 37 -6.29 -2.05 5.92
N THR A 38 -5.19 -1.76 5.24
CA THR A 38 -4.94 -0.43 4.65
C THR A 38 -5.87 -0.13 3.48
N ALA A 39 -6.17 -1.12 2.63
CA ALA A 39 -7.18 -0.99 1.59
C ALA A 39 -8.56 -0.67 2.17
N PHE A 40 -8.98 -1.43 3.19
CA PHE A 40 -10.23 -1.15 3.92
C PHE A 40 -10.28 0.26 4.49
N LYS A 41 -9.18 0.73 5.11
CA LYS A 41 -9.08 2.12 5.60
C LYS A 41 -9.31 3.16 4.50
N TYR A 42 -8.79 2.95 3.28
CA TYR A 42 -9.02 3.86 2.16
C TYR A 42 -10.46 3.83 1.66
N ARG A 43 -11.07 2.64 1.60
CA ARG A 43 -12.51 2.48 1.32
C ARG A 43 -13.37 3.29 2.30
N MET A 44 -13.04 3.25 3.58
CA MET A 44 -13.77 3.99 4.62
C MET A 44 -13.56 5.52 4.57
N ARG A 45 -12.59 6.02 3.79
CA ARG A 45 -12.33 7.45 3.61
C ARG A 45 -13.03 8.05 2.40
N LEU A 46 -13.62 7.24 1.53
CA LEU A 46 -14.30 7.72 0.33
C LEU A 46 -15.36 8.76 0.68
N GLY A 47 -15.24 9.95 0.08
CA GLY A 47 -16.16 11.07 0.32
C GLY A 47 -15.95 11.82 1.65
N HIS A 48 -14.96 11.43 2.46
CA HIS A 48 -14.78 11.96 3.82
C HIS A 48 -13.41 12.59 4.10
N LYS A 49 -12.42 12.46 3.19
CA LYS A 49 -11.06 12.98 3.43
C LYS A 49 -10.36 13.54 2.20
N ASP A 50 -9.72 12.68 1.41
CA ASP A 50 -8.98 13.07 0.20
C ASP A 50 -9.89 12.92 -1.04
N ASP A 51 -9.36 13.27 -2.22
CA ASP A 51 -10.05 13.05 -3.48
C ASP A 51 -10.46 11.57 -3.66
N MET A 52 -11.69 11.33 -4.11
CA MET A 52 -12.25 9.98 -4.20
C MET A 52 -11.45 9.08 -5.14
N LYS A 53 -10.98 9.61 -6.27
CA LYS A 53 -10.20 8.83 -7.23
C LYS A 53 -8.85 8.45 -6.62
N GLN A 54 -8.21 9.38 -5.92
CA GLN A 54 -6.96 9.12 -5.22
C GLN A 54 -7.10 8.03 -4.14
N GLU A 55 -8.17 8.05 -3.35
CA GLU A 55 -8.40 7.01 -2.32
C GLU A 55 -8.69 5.64 -2.94
N LEU A 56 -9.44 5.59 -4.05
CA LEU A 56 -9.68 4.35 -4.82
C LEU A 56 -8.39 3.79 -5.44
N GLU A 57 -7.51 4.65 -5.96
CA GLU A 57 -6.22 4.23 -6.50
C GLU A 57 -5.31 3.66 -5.41
N LYS A 58 -5.28 4.29 -4.22
CA LYS A 58 -4.53 3.77 -3.06
C LYS A 58 -5.11 2.44 -2.55
N GLU A 59 -6.44 2.32 -2.49
CA GLU A 59 -7.11 1.06 -2.14
C GLU A 59 -6.68 -0.04 -3.11
N LYS A 60 -6.80 0.21 -4.42
CA LYS A 60 -6.43 -0.75 -5.47
C LYS A 60 -4.98 -1.20 -5.34
N TRP A 61 -4.05 -0.26 -5.15
CA TRP A 61 -2.63 -0.58 -5.01
C TRP A 61 -2.37 -1.57 -3.87
N HIS A 62 -3.01 -1.37 -2.71
CA HIS A 62 -2.83 -2.27 -1.56
C HIS A 62 -3.47 -3.64 -1.80
N LEU A 63 -4.63 -3.71 -2.47
CA LEU A 63 -5.24 -4.99 -2.83
C LEU A 63 -4.39 -5.77 -3.84
N ASP A 64 -3.90 -5.11 -4.89
CA ASP A 64 -3.03 -5.73 -5.90
C ASP A 64 -1.75 -6.27 -5.24
N LYS A 65 -1.15 -5.49 -4.33
CA LYS A 65 0.07 -5.89 -3.63
C LYS A 65 -0.17 -7.05 -2.67
N ALA A 66 -1.30 -7.09 -1.97
CA ALA A 66 -1.66 -8.24 -1.15
C ALA A 66 -1.80 -9.51 -2.00
N GLU A 67 -2.41 -9.40 -3.18
CA GLU A 67 -2.59 -10.53 -4.10
C GLU A 67 -1.26 -11.02 -4.70
N GLU A 68 -0.36 -10.11 -5.05
CA GLU A 68 1.02 -10.44 -5.45
C GLU A 68 1.75 -11.21 -4.35
N LEU A 69 1.65 -10.77 -3.09
CA LEU A 69 2.29 -11.41 -1.96
C LEU A 69 1.69 -12.79 -1.63
N LYS A 70 0.37 -12.96 -1.77
CA LYS A 70 -0.28 -14.28 -1.60
C LYS A 70 0.24 -15.33 -2.58
N LYS A 71 0.61 -14.93 -3.79
CA LYS A 71 1.19 -15.84 -4.80
C LYS A 71 2.63 -16.26 -4.48
N ARG A 72 3.26 -15.63 -3.49
CA ARG A 72 4.63 -15.94 -3.03
C ARG A 72 4.65 -16.81 -1.77
N LEU A 73 3.48 -17.10 -1.17
CA LEU A 73 3.29 -18.07 -0.09
C LEU A 73 3.19 -19.48 -0.67
#